data_AF-G0WQ75-F1
#
_entry.id   AF-G0WQ75-F1
#
_cell.length_a   1.000
_cell.length_b   1.000
_cell.length_c   1.000
_cell.angle_alpha   90.00
_cell.angle_beta   90.00
_cell.angle_gamma   90.00
#
_symmetry.space_group_name_H-M   'P 1'
#
loop_
_entity.id
_entity.type
_entity.pdbx_description
1 polymer ?
#
loop_
_entity_poly.entity_id
_entity_poly.type
_entity_poly.pdbx_seq_one_letter_code
_entity_poly.pdbx_strand_id
1 'polypeptide(L)'
;KPSAQIVWPIVGQEILNGDVGGGFQGIQITSGFFQLWRASGITNELELYVTAIGGLFMAALMVFAGWFHYHKAAPKLEWFQNVESMMNHHLAGLLGLGCLGWAGHQIHIALPINKLLDAGVSPQEIPLPHEFLVNKDLICQLYPSFSKGIMPFFTLNWNEYADFLTFKGGLNPVTGGLWLSDTAHHHVALAVLFLVAGHMYRTNWGIGHSMKEILEAHKGPFTGEGHKGIYEILTSSWHAQLAINLAMMGSLSIIVAHHMYAMPPYPYIATDYPTQLSLFTHHMWIGGFCIVGAGAHASIFMVRDYNPAKNYNNVLDRIIRHRDAIISHLNWVCIFLGFHSFGLYIHNDTMRALGRSQDMFSDTAIQLQPVFAQWVQNIHTLAPGNTSPNSLATASYAFGGDVVAVGNKIAMMPISLGTADFMVHHIHAFTIHVTVLILVKGFLFARNSRLIPDKSNLGFRFP
;
A
#
# COMPACT_ATOMS: atom_id res chain seq x y z
N LYS A 1 5.41 8.24 -25.98
CA LYS A 1 5.46 8.37 -24.50
C LYS A 1 4.04 8.71 -24.03
N PRO A 2 3.61 8.35 -22.81
CA PRO A 2 2.29 8.74 -22.32
C PRO A 2 2.18 10.26 -22.22
N SER A 3 1.13 10.85 -22.79
CA SER A 3 0.87 12.29 -22.76
C SER A 3 -0.64 12.52 -22.74
N ALA A 4 -1.10 13.41 -21.86
CA ALA A 4 -2.53 13.68 -21.66
C ALA A 4 -2.82 15.15 -21.32
N GLN A 5 -1.84 16.04 -21.50
CA GLN A 5 -1.98 17.46 -21.23
C GLN A 5 -1.37 18.26 -22.38
N ILE A 6 -2.15 19.19 -22.92
CA ILE A 6 -1.74 20.11 -23.99
C ILE A 6 -1.82 21.53 -23.47
N VAL A 7 -0.77 22.32 -23.75
CA VAL A 7 -0.67 23.72 -23.39
C VAL A 7 -1.14 24.61 -24.54
N TRP A 8 -1.98 25.61 -24.25
CA TRP A 8 -2.43 26.56 -25.26
C TRP A 8 -1.31 27.51 -25.73
N PRO A 9 -1.25 27.85 -27.03
CA PRO A 9 -0.20 28.70 -27.60
C PRO A 9 -0.53 30.19 -27.41
N ILE A 10 -0.23 30.73 -26.22
CA ILE A 10 -0.55 32.12 -25.88
C ILE A 10 0.69 33.00 -25.82
N VAL A 11 1.73 32.56 -25.10
CA VAL A 11 2.91 33.37 -24.76
C VAL A 11 4.25 32.68 -25.08
N GLY A 12 4.25 31.70 -25.98
CA GLY A 12 5.41 30.84 -26.24
C GLY A 12 5.47 29.59 -25.35
N GLN A 13 4.49 29.43 -24.44
CA GLN A 13 4.41 28.28 -23.52
C GLN A 13 4.06 26.97 -24.23
N GLU A 14 3.62 27.01 -25.48
CA GLU A 14 3.44 25.82 -26.33
C GLU A 14 4.76 25.08 -26.60
N ILE A 15 5.92 25.68 -26.30
CA ILE A 15 7.21 24.96 -26.24
C ILE A 15 7.17 23.76 -25.27
N LEU A 16 6.26 23.77 -24.30
CA LEU A 16 6.01 22.65 -23.38
C LEU A 16 5.32 21.46 -24.06
N ASN A 17 4.69 21.65 -25.21
CA ASN A 17 4.11 20.57 -26.02
C ASN A 17 5.24 19.86 -26.79
N GLY A 18 6.06 19.11 -26.07
CA GLY A 18 7.13 18.32 -26.66
C GLY A 18 6.60 17.20 -27.56
N ASP A 19 7.37 16.83 -28.58
CA ASP A 19 7.08 15.64 -29.39
C ASP A 19 7.25 14.37 -28.55
N VAL A 20 6.14 13.67 -28.33
CA VAL A 20 6.09 12.42 -27.55
C VAL A 20 5.96 11.18 -28.45
N GLY A 21 6.00 11.36 -29.77
CA GLY A 21 5.77 10.33 -30.78
C GLY A 21 4.30 10.11 -31.14
N GLY A 22 4.04 9.29 -32.15
CA GLY A 22 2.66 8.98 -32.60
C GLY A 22 1.94 10.15 -33.27
N GLY A 23 2.68 11.15 -33.75
CA GLY A 23 2.10 12.37 -34.35
C GLY A 23 1.46 13.32 -33.34
N PHE A 24 1.77 13.17 -32.04
CA PHE A 24 1.18 13.96 -30.96
C PHE A 24 2.24 14.79 -30.21
N GLN A 25 1.88 16.01 -29.83
CA GLN A 25 2.69 16.94 -29.06
C GLN A 25 1.97 17.34 -27.78
N GLY A 26 2.66 17.25 -26.64
CA GLY A 26 2.06 17.56 -25.33
C GLY A 26 3.02 17.28 -24.18
N ILE A 27 2.57 17.52 -22.95
CA ILE A 27 3.35 17.24 -21.75
C ILE A 27 3.32 15.74 -21.45
N GLN A 28 4.51 15.13 -21.39
CA GLN A 28 4.65 13.76 -20.92
C GLN A 28 4.15 13.63 -19.47
N ILE A 29 3.22 12.72 -19.24
CA ILE A 29 2.71 12.41 -17.89
C ILE A 29 3.51 11.25 -17.27
N THR A 30 3.60 11.24 -15.94
CA THR A 30 4.30 10.19 -15.17
C THR A 30 3.41 9.51 -14.13
N SER A 31 2.08 9.65 -14.27
CA SER A 31 1.08 9.10 -13.35
C SER A 31 0.75 7.62 -13.57
N GLY A 32 1.15 7.03 -14.71
CA GLY A 32 0.91 5.62 -15.01
C GLY A 32 -0.51 5.27 -15.48
N PHE A 33 -1.36 6.26 -15.80
CA PHE A 33 -2.74 6.00 -16.22
C PHE A 33 -2.85 5.11 -17.47
N PHE A 34 -1.95 5.28 -18.44
CA PHE A 34 -2.01 4.52 -19.70
C PHE A 34 -1.78 3.02 -19.46
N GLN A 35 -0.85 2.68 -18.57
CA GLN A 35 -0.56 1.31 -18.18
C GLN A 35 -1.71 0.70 -17.36
N LEU A 36 -2.35 1.49 -16.49
CA LEU A 36 -3.55 1.10 -15.75
C LEU A 36 -4.73 0.81 -16.69
N TRP A 37 -4.99 1.69 -17.66
CA TRP A 37 -6.08 1.53 -18.62
C TRP A 37 -5.87 0.31 -19.51
N ARG A 38 -4.65 0.09 -20.02
CA ARG A 38 -4.29 -1.14 -20.74
C ARG A 38 -4.56 -2.38 -19.88
N ALA A 39 -4.13 -2.37 -18.61
CA ALA A 39 -4.36 -3.48 -17.69
C ALA A 39 -5.85 -3.74 -17.42
N SER A 40 -6.72 -2.76 -17.63
CA SER A 40 -8.18 -2.87 -17.49
C SER A 40 -8.88 -3.30 -18.79
N GLY A 41 -8.13 -3.47 -19.89
CA GLY A 41 -8.68 -3.84 -21.20
C GLY A 41 -9.31 -2.67 -21.96
N ILE A 42 -9.00 -1.42 -21.62
CA ILE A 42 -9.46 -0.25 -22.36
C ILE A 42 -8.65 -0.12 -23.66
N THR A 43 -9.32 -0.05 -24.81
CA THR A 43 -8.68 -0.04 -26.14
C THR A 43 -8.96 1.22 -26.95
N ASN A 44 -9.96 2.03 -26.56
CA ASN A 44 -10.36 3.22 -27.32
C ASN A 44 -10.78 4.40 -26.42
N GLU A 45 -10.85 5.59 -27.02
CA GLU A 45 -11.15 6.84 -26.32
C GLU A 45 -12.62 6.93 -25.85
N LEU A 46 -13.55 6.24 -26.51
CA LEU A 46 -14.96 6.25 -26.14
C LEU A 46 -15.17 5.60 -24.77
N GLU A 47 -14.47 4.50 -24.49
CA GLU A 47 -14.49 3.85 -23.18
C GLU A 47 -14.00 4.80 -22.08
N LEU A 48 -12.93 5.58 -22.33
CA LEU A 48 -12.43 6.59 -21.40
C LEU A 48 -13.43 7.72 -21.18
N TYR A 49 -14.06 8.20 -22.25
CA TYR A 49 -15.07 9.25 -22.19
C TYR A 49 -16.27 8.80 -21.34
N VAL A 50 -16.82 7.61 -21.60
CA VAL A 50 -17.95 7.08 -20.83
C VAL A 50 -17.54 6.84 -19.37
N THR A 51 -16.32 6.35 -19.12
CA THR A 51 -15.78 6.22 -17.75
C THR A 51 -15.72 7.56 -17.03
N ALA A 52 -15.27 8.63 -17.70
CA ALA A 52 -15.21 9.97 -17.13
C ALA A 52 -16.60 10.53 -16.80
N ILE A 53 -17.59 10.36 -17.69
CA ILE A 53 -18.98 10.78 -17.45
C ILE A 53 -19.60 9.99 -16.29
N GLY A 54 -19.36 8.67 -16.22
CA GLY A 54 -19.78 7.84 -15.09
C GLY A 54 -19.18 8.31 -13.77
N GLY A 55 -17.87 8.63 -13.75
CA GLY A 55 -17.19 9.21 -12.61
C GLY A 55 -17.78 10.56 -12.17
N LEU A 56 -18.12 11.44 -13.13
CA LEU A 56 -18.76 12.73 -12.85
C LEU A 56 -20.16 12.55 -12.25
N PHE A 57 -20.95 11.61 -12.78
CA PHE A 57 -22.26 11.27 -12.20
C PHE A 57 -22.12 10.74 -10.76
N MET A 58 -21.16 9.84 -10.52
CA MET A 58 -20.88 9.34 -9.18
C MET A 58 -20.43 10.46 -8.24
N ALA A 59 -19.62 11.43 -8.70
CA ALA A 59 -19.26 12.59 -7.91
C ALA A 59 -20.48 13.43 -7.50
N ALA A 60 -21.41 13.69 -8.43
CA ALA A 60 -22.67 14.37 -8.13
C ALA A 60 -23.52 13.58 -7.11
N LEU A 61 -23.58 12.25 -7.25
CA LEU A 61 -24.27 11.38 -6.31
C LEU A 61 -23.63 11.41 -4.91
N MET A 62 -22.30 11.42 -4.81
CA MET A 62 -21.59 11.53 -3.52
C MET A 62 -21.86 12.88 -2.83
N VAL A 63 -21.86 13.98 -3.58
CA VAL A 63 -22.23 15.31 -3.04
C VAL A 63 -23.67 15.32 -2.54
N PHE A 64 -24.59 14.75 -3.33
CA PHE A 64 -25.98 14.62 -2.92
C PHE A 64 -26.14 13.76 -1.66
N ALA A 65 -25.47 12.61 -1.58
CA ALA A 65 -25.49 11.74 -0.40
C ALA A 65 -24.96 12.47 0.84
N GLY A 66 -23.89 13.26 0.71
CA GLY A 66 -23.37 14.12 1.78
C GLY A 66 -24.38 15.16 2.26
N TRP A 67 -25.03 15.87 1.33
CA TRP A 67 -26.11 16.81 1.67
C TRP A 67 -27.29 16.09 2.34
N PHE A 68 -27.70 14.94 1.80
CA PHE A 68 -28.86 14.19 2.28
C PHE A 68 -28.63 13.67 3.70
N HIS A 69 -27.48 13.05 3.96
CA HIS A 69 -27.14 12.51 5.28
C HIS A 69 -26.71 13.56 6.30
N TYR A 70 -26.65 14.84 5.92
CA TYR A 70 -26.48 15.94 6.86
C TYR A 70 -27.79 16.71 7.10
N HIS A 71 -28.54 17.05 6.06
CA HIS A 71 -29.71 17.93 6.15
C HIS A 71 -31.07 17.23 6.17
N LYS A 72 -31.18 15.99 5.68
CA LYS A 72 -32.47 15.28 5.53
C LYS A 72 -32.57 14.04 6.41
N ALA A 73 -31.54 13.21 6.41
CA ALA A 73 -31.50 11.95 7.13
C ALA A 73 -30.19 11.82 7.91
N ALA A 74 -29.99 12.73 8.86
CA ALA A 74 -28.84 12.72 9.75
C ALA A 74 -28.85 11.46 10.64
N PRO A 75 -27.85 10.56 10.54
CA PRO A 75 -27.77 9.38 11.39
C PRO A 75 -27.59 9.77 12.85
N LYS A 76 -28.09 8.94 13.77
CA LYS A 76 -27.90 9.10 15.21
C LYS A 76 -26.54 8.55 15.64
N LEU A 77 -26.04 8.97 16.81
CA LEU A 77 -24.74 8.55 17.35
C LEU A 77 -24.60 7.03 17.49
N GLU A 78 -25.68 6.34 17.90
CA GLU A 78 -25.71 4.88 18.02
C GLU A 78 -25.34 4.18 16.70
N TRP A 79 -25.74 4.73 15.55
CA TRP A 79 -25.38 4.19 14.25
C TRP A 79 -23.86 4.30 13.99
N PHE A 80 -23.27 5.46 14.30
CA PHE A 80 -21.82 5.66 14.16
C PHE A 80 -21.00 4.80 15.14
N GLN A 81 -21.56 4.49 16.31
CA GLN A 81 -20.90 3.68 17.34
C GLN A 81 -21.10 2.17 17.15
N ASN A 82 -21.86 1.74 16.14
CA ASN A 82 -22.04 0.33 15.81
C ASN A 82 -20.82 -0.20 15.03
N VAL A 83 -19.69 -0.33 15.75
CA VAL A 83 -18.39 -0.67 15.18
C VAL A 83 -18.31 -2.11 14.70
N GLU A 84 -19.03 -3.04 15.33
CA GLU A 84 -19.14 -4.42 14.87
C GLU A 84 -19.80 -4.49 13.48
N SER A 85 -20.93 -3.79 13.31
CA SER A 85 -21.58 -3.71 12.00
C SER A 85 -20.67 -3.03 10.98
N MET A 86 -20.08 -1.88 11.31
CA MET A 86 -19.17 -1.16 10.43
C MET A 86 -18.01 -2.05 9.95
N MET A 87 -17.36 -2.79 10.86
CA MET A 87 -16.24 -3.67 10.52
C MET A 87 -16.67 -4.85 9.66
N ASN A 88 -17.80 -5.50 9.95
CA ASN A 88 -18.33 -6.57 9.12
C ASN A 88 -18.64 -6.07 7.69
N HIS A 89 -19.29 -4.91 7.55
CA HIS A 89 -19.63 -4.34 6.25
C HIS A 89 -18.42 -3.83 5.47
N HIS A 90 -17.41 -3.28 6.14
CA HIS A 90 -16.18 -2.85 5.47
C HIS A 90 -15.33 -4.04 5.03
N LEU A 91 -15.18 -5.05 5.88
CA LEU A 91 -14.40 -6.25 5.53
C LEU A 91 -15.12 -7.06 4.44
N ALA A 92 -16.34 -7.55 4.69
CA ALA A 92 -17.03 -8.39 3.71
C ALA A 92 -17.59 -7.60 2.53
N GLY A 93 -18.25 -6.47 2.79
CA GLY A 93 -18.90 -5.67 1.76
C GLY A 93 -17.89 -4.88 0.93
N LEU A 94 -17.23 -3.88 1.52
CA LEU A 94 -16.37 -2.98 0.78
C LEU A 94 -15.12 -3.69 0.21
N LEU A 95 -14.36 -4.40 1.06
CA LEU A 95 -13.13 -5.07 0.62
C LEU A 95 -13.41 -6.40 -0.07
N GLY A 96 -14.26 -7.25 0.51
CA GLY A 96 -14.59 -8.58 -0.03
C GLY A 96 -15.30 -8.53 -1.37
N LEU A 97 -16.46 -7.85 -1.45
CA LEU A 97 -17.19 -7.71 -2.73
C LEU A 97 -16.43 -6.82 -3.72
N GLY A 98 -15.64 -5.85 -3.24
CA GLY A 98 -14.74 -5.06 -4.09
C GLY A 98 -13.70 -5.93 -4.79
N CYS A 99 -12.99 -6.77 -4.03
CA CYS A 99 -12.03 -7.73 -4.60
C CYS A 99 -12.71 -8.74 -5.53
N LEU A 100 -13.90 -9.24 -5.17
CA LEU A 100 -14.63 -10.20 -5.98
C LEU A 100 -15.09 -9.59 -7.31
N GLY A 101 -15.65 -8.38 -7.26
CA GLY A 101 -16.08 -7.64 -8.44
C GLY A 101 -14.91 -7.30 -9.36
N TRP A 102 -13.77 -6.89 -8.80
CA TRP A 102 -12.56 -6.64 -9.57
C TRP A 102 -11.98 -7.93 -10.18
N ALA A 103 -11.96 -9.04 -9.45
CA ALA A 103 -11.57 -10.33 -10.00
C ALA A 103 -12.47 -10.75 -11.17
N GLY A 104 -13.78 -10.57 -11.05
CA GLY A 104 -14.73 -10.81 -12.14
C GLY A 104 -14.42 -9.95 -13.38
N HIS A 105 -14.17 -8.66 -13.20
CA HIS A 105 -13.73 -7.79 -14.29
C HIS A 105 -12.40 -8.27 -14.91
N GLN A 106 -11.41 -8.62 -14.07
CA GLN A 106 -10.12 -9.10 -14.56
C GLN A 106 -10.28 -10.37 -15.39
N ILE A 107 -11.02 -11.36 -14.89
CA ILE A 107 -11.21 -12.67 -15.54
C ILE A 107 -11.93 -12.53 -16.88
N HIS A 108 -13.00 -11.73 -16.91
CA HIS A 108 -13.91 -11.71 -18.04
C HIS A 108 -13.61 -10.63 -19.08
N ILE A 109 -12.92 -9.55 -18.70
CA ILE A 109 -12.62 -8.41 -19.59
C ILE A 109 -11.12 -8.22 -19.75
N ALA A 110 -10.40 -7.97 -18.66
CA ALA A 110 -8.99 -7.57 -18.76
C ALA A 110 -8.09 -8.67 -19.33
N LEU A 111 -8.27 -9.91 -18.85
CA LEU A 111 -7.48 -11.07 -19.27
C LEU A 111 -7.59 -11.37 -20.77
N PRO A 112 -8.78 -11.58 -21.36
CA PRO A 112 -8.88 -11.90 -22.78
C PRO A 112 -8.31 -10.79 -23.67
N ILE A 113 -8.58 -9.53 -23.36
CA ILE A 113 -8.08 -8.38 -24.11
C ILE A 113 -6.56 -8.28 -24.02
N ASN A 114 -5.99 -8.37 -22.81
CA ASN A 114 -4.54 -8.30 -22.65
C ASN A 114 -3.82 -9.48 -23.28
N LYS A 115 -4.43 -10.68 -23.30
CA LYS A 115 -3.84 -11.84 -23.99
C LYS A 115 -3.72 -11.60 -25.49
N LEU A 116 -4.70 -10.94 -26.12
CA LEU A 116 -4.64 -10.56 -27.53
C LEU A 116 -3.67 -9.40 -27.78
N LEU A 117 -3.68 -8.38 -26.92
CA LEU A 117 -2.74 -7.26 -27.01
C LEU A 117 -1.28 -7.70 -26.84
N ASP A 118 -1.01 -8.68 -25.99
CA ASP A 118 0.32 -9.25 -25.79
C ASP A 118 0.73 -10.18 -26.95
N ALA A 119 -0.25 -10.72 -27.68
CA ALA A 119 -0.02 -11.46 -28.92
C ALA A 119 0.17 -10.56 -30.15
N GLY A 120 0.13 -9.22 -29.99
CA GLY A 120 0.35 -8.25 -31.05
C GLY A 120 -0.88 -7.94 -31.91
N VAL A 121 -2.08 -8.36 -31.49
CA VAL A 121 -3.33 -7.99 -32.17
C VAL A 121 -3.58 -6.50 -31.97
N SER A 122 -3.94 -5.80 -33.05
CA SER A 122 -4.19 -4.36 -32.99
C SER A 122 -5.43 -4.05 -32.14
N PRO A 123 -5.46 -2.96 -31.35
CA PRO A 123 -6.61 -2.64 -30.51
C PRO A 123 -7.95 -2.54 -31.25
N GLN A 124 -7.93 -2.17 -32.53
CA GLN A 124 -9.10 -2.02 -33.39
C GLN A 124 -9.68 -3.36 -33.86
N GLU A 125 -8.87 -4.42 -33.87
CA GLU A 125 -9.28 -5.77 -34.30
C GLU A 125 -9.72 -6.64 -33.12
N ILE A 126 -9.49 -6.19 -31.88
CA ILE A 126 -9.89 -6.92 -30.68
C ILE A 126 -11.42 -6.79 -30.51
N PRO A 127 -12.15 -7.92 -30.35
CA PRO A 127 -13.58 -7.89 -30.03
C PRO A 127 -13.86 -6.99 -28.84
N LEU A 128 -14.99 -6.28 -28.85
CA LEU A 128 -15.33 -5.41 -27.74
C LEU A 128 -15.56 -6.22 -26.45
N PRO A 129 -15.34 -5.64 -25.26
CA PRO A 129 -15.47 -6.35 -23.97
C PRO A 129 -16.76 -7.17 -23.82
N HIS A 130 -17.89 -6.65 -24.32
CA HIS A 130 -19.19 -7.32 -24.22
C HIS A 130 -19.31 -8.56 -25.13
N GLU A 131 -18.53 -8.64 -26.21
CA GLU A 131 -18.53 -9.79 -27.10
C GLU A 131 -17.91 -11.01 -26.40
N PHE A 132 -16.86 -10.82 -25.59
CA PHE A 132 -16.27 -11.90 -24.77
C PHE A 132 -17.24 -12.41 -23.69
N LEU A 133 -18.18 -11.58 -23.23
CA LEU A 133 -19.18 -11.96 -22.24
C LEU A 133 -20.33 -12.77 -22.86
N VAL A 134 -20.76 -12.39 -24.06
CA VAL A 134 -21.92 -12.99 -24.73
C VAL A 134 -21.54 -14.20 -25.58
N ASN A 135 -20.39 -14.13 -26.27
CA ASN A 135 -19.91 -15.20 -27.12
C ASN A 135 -18.88 -16.07 -26.41
N LYS A 136 -19.37 -17.20 -25.87
CA LYS A 136 -18.56 -18.19 -25.17
C LYS A 136 -17.44 -18.76 -26.04
N ASP A 137 -17.59 -18.82 -27.36
CA ASP A 137 -16.58 -19.40 -28.24
C ASP A 137 -15.31 -18.53 -28.27
N LEU A 138 -15.44 -17.21 -28.20
CA LEU A 138 -14.29 -16.29 -28.15
C LEU A 138 -13.41 -16.53 -26.92
N ILE A 139 -14.03 -16.62 -25.74
CA ILE A 139 -13.27 -16.83 -24.51
C ILE A 139 -12.72 -18.27 -24.40
N CYS A 140 -13.45 -19.28 -24.90
CA CYS A 140 -12.98 -20.67 -24.94
C CYS A 140 -11.72 -20.86 -25.81
N GLN A 141 -11.57 -20.09 -26.90
CA GLN A 141 -10.37 -20.14 -27.73
C GLN A 141 -9.13 -19.64 -26.96
N LEU A 142 -9.33 -18.66 -26.08
CA LEU A 142 -8.26 -18.11 -25.25
C LEU A 142 -8.00 -18.96 -24.00
N TYR A 143 -9.07 -19.46 -23.38
CA TYR A 143 -9.06 -20.18 -22.11
C TYR A 143 -9.99 -21.40 -22.22
N PRO A 144 -9.47 -22.57 -22.65
CA PRO A 144 -10.28 -23.76 -22.92
C PRO A 144 -11.15 -24.23 -21.75
N SER A 145 -10.78 -23.91 -20.50
CA SER A 145 -11.55 -24.29 -19.31
C SER A 145 -12.95 -23.68 -19.26
N PHE A 146 -13.19 -22.54 -19.92
CA PHE A 146 -14.51 -21.91 -20.02
C PHE A 146 -15.54 -22.85 -20.66
N SER A 147 -15.11 -23.79 -21.51
CA SER A 147 -16.00 -24.81 -22.10
C SER A 147 -16.72 -25.63 -21.00
N LYS A 148 -16.05 -25.92 -19.88
CA LYS A 148 -16.57 -26.67 -18.72
C LYS A 148 -17.60 -25.88 -17.91
N GLY A 149 -17.67 -24.56 -18.11
CA GLY A 149 -18.61 -23.67 -17.42
C GLY A 149 -18.36 -23.59 -15.91
N ILE A 150 -19.43 -23.33 -15.15
CA ILE A 150 -19.36 -23.10 -13.70
C ILE A 150 -19.44 -24.41 -12.88
N MET A 151 -19.65 -25.55 -13.52
CA MET A 151 -19.80 -26.83 -12.79
C MET A 151 -18.60 -27.19 -11.92
N PRO A 152 -17.33 -27.06 -12.37
CA PRO A 152 -16.16 -27.33 -11.53
C PRO A 152 -16.09 -26.46 -10.26
N PHE A 153 -16.64 -25.24 -10.29
CA PHE A 153 -16.71 -24.37 -9.11
C PHE A 153 -17.59 -24.98 -8.02
N PHE A 154 -18.82 -25.41 -8.37
CA PHE A 154 -19.78 -25.98 -7.42
C PHE A 154 -19.45 -27.40 -6.95
N THR A 155 -18.64 -28.14 -7.73
CA THR A 155 -18.15 -29.47 -7.33
C THR A 155 -16.78 -29.46 -6.65
N LEU A 156 -16.20 -28.27 -6.43
CA LEU A 156 -14.87 -28.07 -5.83
C LEU A 156 -13.72 -28.68 -6.64
N ASN A 157 -13.91 -28.95 -7.94
CA ASN A 157 -12.84 -29.40 -8.84
C ASN A 157 -12.10 -28.20 -9.46
N TRP A 158 -11.49 -27.37 -8.62
CA TRP A 158 -10.98 -26.05 -9.02
C TRP A 158 -9.73 -26.06 -9.90
N ASN A 159 -9.02 -27.20 -9.97
CA ASN A 159 -7.84 -27.36 -10.84
C ASN A 159 -8.16 -27.11 -12.32
N GLU A 160 -9.43 -27.20 -12.69
CA GLU A 160 -9.89 -26.92 -14.06
C GLU A 160 -9.72 -25.47 -14.49
N TYR A 161 -9.60 -24.52 -13.55
CA TYR A 161 -9.48 -23.09 -13.84
C TYR A 161 -8.04 -22.57 -13.93
N ALA A 162 -7.06 -23.47 -13.99
CA ALA A 162 -5.62 -23.13 -13.96
C ALA A 162 -5.11 -22.38 -15.21
N ASP A 163 -5.91 -22.21 -16.25
CA ASP A 163 -5.54 -21.45 -17.45
C ASP A 163 -5.75 -19.93 -17.31
N PHE A 164 -6.66 -19.48 -16.43
CA PHE A 164 -6.89 -18.06 -16.13
C PHE A 164 -6.69 -17.67 -14.65
N LEU A 165 -6.70 -18.64 -13.71
CA LEU A 165 -6.28 -18.45 -12.32
C LEU A 165 -4.94 -19.16 -12.09
N THR A 166 -3.85 -18.43 -12.33
CA THR A 166 -2.51 -19.01 -12.30
C THR A 166 -1.79 -18.70 -10.98
N PHE A 167 -0.63 -19.34 -10.79
CA PHE A 167 0.31 -19.03 -9.71
C PHE A 167 1.74 -19.08 -10.26
N LYS A 168 1.99 -18.37 -11.36
CA LYS A 168 3.29 -18.42 -12.06
C LYS A 168 4.38 -17.75 -11.21
N GLY A 169 4.07 -16.61 -10.61
CA GLY A 169 5.07 -15.76 -9.98
C GLY A 169 5.92 -15.02 -11.02
N GLY A 170 6.64 -13.99 -10.57
CA GLY A 170 7.49 -13.18 -11.43
C GLY A 170 6.72 -12.23 -12.36
N LEU A 171 7.30 -11.99 -13.54
CA LEU A 171 6.85 -10.98 -14.50
C LEU A 171 6.55 -11.62 -15.85
N ASN A 172 5.55 -11.09 -16.55
CA ASN A 172 5.29 -11.42 -17.93
C ASN A 172 6.44 -10.85 -18.80
N PRO A 173 7.20 -11.69 -19.53
CA PRO A 173 8.37 -11.24 -20.30
C PRO A 173 8.01 -10.33 -21.48
N VAL A 174 6.76 -10.35 -21.95
CA VAL A 174 6.30 -9.47 -23.04
C VAL A 174 6.11 -8.04 -22.53
N THR A 175 5.56 -7.89 -21.33
CA THR A 175 5.10 -6.58 -20.82
C THR A 175 6.00 -6.03 -19.72
N GLY A 176 6.76 -6.87 -19.03
CA GLY A 176 7.54 -6.53 -17.85
C GLY A 176 6.69 -6.22 -16.60
N GLY A 177 5.37 -6.46 -16.66
CA GLY A 177 4.46 -6.36 -15.52
C GLY A 177 4.13 -7.73 -14.93
N LEU A 178 3.42 -7.76 -13.80
CA LEU A 178 2.90 -8.99 -13.21
C LEU A 178 1.96 -9.73 -14.19
N TRP A 179 1.88 -11.05 -14.02
CA TRP A 179 0.89 -11.85 -14.74
C TRP A 179 -0.52 -11.47 -14.30
N LEU A 180 -1.34 -10.96 -15.23
CA LEU A 180 -2.71 -10.55 -14.89
C LEU A 180 -3.54 -11.74 -14.37
N SER A 181 -3.25 -12.97 -14.80
CA SER A 181 -3.92 -14.18 -14.30
C SER A 181 -3.54 -14.51 -12.85
N ASP A 182 -2.31 -14.19 -12.43
CA ASP A 182 -1.91 -14.25 -11.02
C ASP A 182 -2.61 -13.13 -10.22
N THR A 183 -2.76 -11.92 -10.80
CA THR A 183 -3.50 -10.84 -10.13
C THR A 183 -4.99 -11.16 -9.97
N ALA A 184 -5.62 -11.82 -10.95
CA ALA A 184 -7.00 -12.28 -10.86
C ALA A 184 -7.15 -13.31 -9.73
N HIS A 185 -6.26 -14.30 -9.67
CA HIS A 185 -6.23 -15.29 -8.60
C HIS A 185 -5.98 -14.64 -7.22
N HIS A 186 -5.08 -13.67 -7.16
CA HIS A 186 -4.84 -12.88 -5.94
C HIS A 186 -6.12 -12.19 -5.44
N HIS A 187 -6.88 -11.51 -6.31
CA HIS A 187 -8.12 -10.85 -5.92
C HIS A 187 -9.22 -11.84 -5.53
N VAL A 188 -9.32 -13.02 -6.18
CA VAL A 188 -10.24 -14.09 -5.75
C VAL A 188 -9.88 -14.55 -4.33
N ALA A 189 -8.60 -14.80 -4.05
CA ALA A 189 -8.16 -15.23 -2.73
C ALA A 189 -8.42 -14.16 -1.65
N LEU A 190 -8.15 -12.89 -1.95
CA LEU A 190 -8.46 -11.77 -1.04
C LEU A 190 -9.96 -11.59 -0.84
N ALA A 191 -10.76 -11.75 -1.89
CA ALA A 191 -12.22 -11.69 -1.77
C ALA A 191 -12.73 -12.71 -0.75
N VAL A 192 -12.30 -13.98 -0.87
CA VAL A 192 -12.67 -15.03 0.09
C VAL A 192 -12.18 -14.68 1.49
N LEU A 193 -10.93 -14.24 1.64
CA LEU A 193 -10.36 -13.86 2.94
C LEU A 193 -11.19 -12.76 3.62
N PHE A 194 -11.49 -11.68 2.90
CA PHE A 194 -12.21 -10.53 3.45
C PHE A 194 -13.70 -10.83 3.67
N LEU A 195 -14.33 -11.60 2.79
CA LEU A 195 -15.70 -12.07 2.99
C LEU A 195 -15.80 -12.90 4.28
N VAL A 196 -14.89 -13.86 4.49
CA VAL A 196 -14.88 -14.67 5.73
C VAL A 196 -14.54 -13.79 6.95
N ALA A 197 -13.56 -12.91 6.86
CA ALA A 197 -13.17 -12.02 7.96
C ALA A 197 -14.31 -11.10 8.40
N GLY A 198 -15.13 -10.61 7.47
CA GLY A 198 -16.29 -9.76 7.78
C GLY A 198 -17.48 -10.48 8.45
N HIS A 199 -17.35 -11.77 8.80
CA HIS A 199 -18.33 -12.51 9.59
C HIS A 199 -17.84 -12.80 11.02
N MET A 200 -16.73 -12.19 11.45
CA MET A 200 -16.15 -12.40 12.78
C MET A 200 -16.97 -11.73 13.90
N TYR A 201 -17.52 -10.54 13.67
CA TYR A 201 -18.09 -9.72 14.75
C TYR A 201 -19.59 -9.95 14.96
N ARG A 202 -20.01 -9.99 16.23
CA ARG A 202 -21.39 -10.26 16.64
C ARG A 202 -22.30 -9.12 16.21
N THR A 203 -23.43 -9.47 15.61
CA THR A 203 -24.50 -8.52 15.26
C THR A 203 -25.84 -9.01 15.84
N ASN A 204 -26.97 -8.78 15.16
CA ASN A 204 -28.31 -9.01 15.71
C ASN A 204 -28.65 -10.50 15.92
N TRP A 205 -27.90 -11.43 15.31
CA TRP A 205 -28.18 -12.87 15.36
C TRP A 205 -27.39 -13.63 16.43
N GLY A 206 -26.77 -12.94 17.39
CA GLY A 206 -26.10 -13.55 18.55
C GLY A 206 -24.80 -14.31 18.26
N ILE A 207 -24.53 -14.69 17.02
CA ILE A 207 -23.30 -15.38 16.57
C ILE A 207 -22.19 -14.34 16.31
N GLY A 208 -20.95 -14.65 16.72
CA GLY A 208 -19.76 -13.84 16.51
C GLY A 208 -19.19 -13.26 17.80
N HIS A 209 -18.13 -12.46 17.67
CA HIS A 209 -17.42 -11.85 18.79
C HIS A 209 -17.79 -10.38 19.02
N SER A 210 -17.93 -9.97 20.28
CA SER A 210 -17.93 -8.55 20.65
C SER A 210 -16.48 -8.04 20.73
N MET A 211 -16.19 -6.88 20.13
CA MET A 211 -14.84 -6.31 20.19
C MET A 211 -14.46 -5.95 21.63
N LYS A 212 -15.42 -5.47 22.42
CA LYS A 212 -15.22 -5.15 23.83
C LYS A 212 -14.85 -6.39 24.64
N GLU A 213 -15.59 -7.48 24.47
CA GLU A 213 -15.30 -8.76 25.14
C GLU A 213 -13.89 -9.26 24.80
N ILE A 214 -13.50 -9.20 23.51
CA ILE A 214 -12.15 -9.54 23.08
C ILE A 214 -11.11 -8.68 23.81
N LEU A 215 -11.25 -7.35 23.76
CA LEU A 215 -10.28 -6.43 24.36
C LEU A 215 -10.11 -6.67 25.86
N GLU A 216 -11.21 -6.78 26.60
CA GLU A 216 -11.16 -6.97 28.06
C GLU A 216 -10.63 -8.35 28.49
N ALA A 217 -10.79 -9.37 27.64
CA ALA A 217 -10.22 -10.69 27.88
C ALA A 217 -8.67 -10.68 27.79
N HIS A 218 -8.09 -9.78 27.00
CA HIS A 218 -6.64 -9.71 26.79
C HIS A 218 -5.95 -8.85 27.85
N LYS A 219 -5.61 -9.49 28.97
CA LYS A 219 -4.84 -8.93 30.09
C LYS A 219 -3.76 -9.89 30.55
N GLY A 220 -2.59 -9.35 30.92
CA GLY A 220 -1.45 -10.14 31.39
C GLY A 220 -0.81 -9.56 32.65
N PRO A 221 0.12 -10.29 33.27
CA PRO A 221 0.71 -9.93 34.57
C PRO A 221 1.47 -8.59 34.56
N PHE A 222 2.00 -8.18 33.40
CA PHE A 222 2.79 -6.95 33.26
C PHE A 222 1.97 -5.72 32.85
N THR A 223 0.75 -5.92 32.34
CA THR A 223 -0.04 -4.88 31.65
C THR A 223 -1.24 -4.37 32.47
N GLY A 224 -1.36 -4.78 33.74
CA GLY A 224 -2.45 -4.34 34.61
C GLY A 224 -3.82 -4.73 34.07
N GLU A 225 -4.71 -3.75 33.90
CA GLU A 225 -6.08 -3.95 33.38
C GLU A 225 -6.15 -4.24 31.87
N GLY A 226 -5.00 -4.42 31.20
CA GLY A 226 -4.95 -4.78 29.78
C GLY A 226 -5.58 -3.72 28.89
N HIS A 227 -6.45 -4.13 27.96
CA HIS A 227 -7.08 -3.25 26.97
C HIS A 227 -8.42 -2.65 27.42
N LYS A 228 -8.76 -2.75 28.71
CA LYS A 228 -9.97 -2.11 29.26
C LYS A 228 -10.00 -0.61 28.96
N GLY A 229 -11.14 -0.09 28.52
CA GLY A 229 -11.30 1.32 28.17
C GLY A 229 -10.93 1.69 26.72
N ILE A 230 -10.25 0.80 25.98
CA ILE A 230 -9.84 1.07 24.59
C ILE A 230 -11.05 1.06 23.64
N TYR A 231 -12.01 0.15 23.85
CA TYR A 231 -13.26 0.15 23.08
C TYR A 231 -14.00 1.47 23.23
N GLU A 232 -14.12 1.97 24.46
CA GLU A 232 -14.76 3.25 24.77
C GLU A 232 -14.00 4.43 24.13
N ILE A 233 -12.67 4.44 24.15
CA ILE A 233 -11.87 5.47 23.47
C ILE A 233 -12.20 5.51 21.98
N LEU A 234 -12.17 4.35 21.32
CA LEU A 234 -12.32 4.23 19.87
C LEU A 234 -13.76 4.45 19.39
N THR A 235 -14.75 4.30 20.27
CA THR A 235 -16.16 4.59 19.97
C THR A 235 -16.58 6.01 20.35
N SER A 236 -15.81 6.70 21.19
CA SER A 236 -16.15 8.06 21.66
C SER A 236 -15.27 9.18 21.08
N SER A 237 -14.04 8.87 20.64
CA SER A 237 -13.13 9.87 20.05
C SER A 237 -12.84 9.58 18.58
N TRP A 238 -13.28 10.50 17.72
CA TRP A 238 -12.92 10.52 16.30
C TRP A 238 -11.43 10.80 16.09
N HIS A 239 -10.78 11.56 16.99
CA HIS A 239 -9.34 11.81 16.89
C HIS A 239 -8.51 10.56 17.19
N ALA A 240 -8.96 9.71 18.13
CA ALA A 240 -8.31 8.42 18.37
C ALA A 240 -8.39 7.51 17.14
N GLN A 241 -9.57 7.41 16.53
CA GLN A 241 -9.77 6.64 15.30
C GLN A 241 -8.94 7.19 14.13
N LEU A 242 -9.00 8.51 13.91
CA LEU A 242 -8.25 9.15 12.83
C LEU A 242 -6.74 8.99 13.00
N ALA A 243 -6.22 9.04 14.23
CA ALA A 243 -4.81 8.80 14.50
C ALA A 243 -4.38 7.38 14.07
N ILE A 244 -5.13 6.35 14.44
CA ILE A 244 -4.83 4.96 14.05
C ILE A 244 -4.95 4.80 12.53
N ASN A 245 -6.03 5.31 11.93
CA ASN A 245 -6.28 5.19 10.49
C ASN A 245 -5.17 5.86 9.67
N LEU A 246 -4.72 7.06 10.06
CA LEU A 246 -3.62 7.74 9.38
C LEU A 246 -2.29 7.03 9.57
N ALA A 247 -2.03 6.44 10.74
CA ALA A 247 -0.81 5.66 10.98
C ALA A 247 -0.75 4.43 10.07
N MET A 248 -1.86 3.70 9.96
CA MET A 248 -1.96 2.50 9.13
C MET A 248 -1.99 2.85 7.64
N MET A 249 -2.76 3.87 7.22
CA MET A 249 -2.86 4.30 5.82
C MET A 249 -1.54 4.86 5.32
N GLY A 250 -0.84 5.66 6.14
CA GLY A 250 0.46 6.19 5.77
C GLY A 250 1.52 5.10 5.61
N SER A 251 1.53 4.14 6.54
CA SER A 251 2.41 2.96 6.45
C SER A 251 2.08 2.09 5.24
N LEU A 252 0.79 1.88 4.95
CA LEU A 252 0.34 1.15 3.76
C LEU A 252 0.77 1.84 2.47
N SER A 253 0.68 3.18 2.40
CA SER A 253 1.14 3.94 1.24
C SER A 253 2.64 3.74 0.97
N ILE A 254 3.47 3.73 2.01
CA ILE A 254 4.91 3.41 1.90
C ILE A 254 5.13 1.96 1.43
N ILE A 255 4.38 1.00 1.97
CA ILE A 255 4.45 -0.40 1.54
C ILE A 255 4.05 -0.55 0.06
N VAL A 256 3.01 0.16 -0.38
CA VAL A 256 2.59 0.21 -1.79
C VAL A 256 3.73 0.73 -2.66
N ALA A 257 4.43 1.79 -2.25
CA ALA A 257 5.61 2.29 -2.97
C ALA A 257 6.66 1.19 -3.14
N HIS A 258 7.03 0.50 -2.06
CA HIS A 258 8.03 -0.57 -2.07
C HIS A 258 7.60 -1.78 -2.92
N HIS A 259 6.33 -2.18 -2.84
CA HIS A 259 5.83 -3.31 -3.60
C HIS A 259 5.73 -2.98 -5.09
N MET A 260 5.24 -1.80 -5.48
CA MET A 260 5.00 -1.47 -6.88
C MET A 260 6.27 -1.32 -7.71
N TYR A 261 7.38 -0.85 -7.13
CA TYR A 261 8.63 -0.73 -7.90
C TYR A 261 9.31 -2.09 -8.11
N ALA A 262 9.27 -2.97 -7.10
CA ALA A 262 9.91 -4.29 -7.15
C ALA A 262 9.03 -5.37 -7.79
N MET A 263 7.71 -5.17 -7.81
CA MET A 263 6.71 -6.04 -8.43
C MET A 263 5.77 -5.22 -9.32
N PRO A 264 6.24 -4.70 -10.47
CA PRO A 264 5.48 -3.79 -11.32
C PRO A 264 4.13 -4.40 -11.75
N PRO A 265 2.97 -3.89 -11.28
CA PRO A 265 1.71 -4.62 -11.45
C PRO A 265 1.04 -4.40 -12.81
N TYR A 266 1.52 -3.42 -13.60
CA TYR A 266 0.87 -3.03 -14.86
C TYR A 266 1.74 -3.33 -16.09
N PRO A 267 1.15 -3.65 -17.25
CA PRO A 267 1.89 -3.86 -18.49
C PRO A 267 2.72 -2.64 -18.88
N TYR A 268 3.97 -2.87 -19.27
CA TYR A 268 4.93 -1.85 -19.74
C TYR A 268 5.30 -0.75 -18.73
N ILE A 269 4.86 -0.83 -17.47
CA ILE A 269 5.17 0.18 -16.47
C ILE A 269 6.61 0.06 -15.96
N ALA A 270 7.19 -1.14 -15.96
CA ALA A 270 8.53 -1.39 -15.43
C ALA A 270 9.64 -0.67 -16.23
N THR A 271 9.48 -0.57 -17.56
CA THR A 271 10.44 0.14 -18.41
C THR A 271 10.11 1.63 -18.59
N ASP A 272 9.03 2.11 -17.97
CA ASP A 272 8.71 3.53 -17.91
C ASP A 272 9.28 4.16 -16.63
N TYR A 273 10.60 4.34 -16.62
CA TYR A 273 11.34 4.82 -15.44
C TYR A 273 10.81 6.12 -14.83
N PRO A 274 10.39 7.15 -15.61
CA PRO A 274 9.77 8.35 -15.05
C PRO A 274 8.53 8.04 -14.21
N THR A 275 7.69 7.10 -14.66
CA THR A 275 6.48 6.68 -13.93
C THR A 275 6.83 5.90 -12.66
N GLN A 276 7.78 4.95 -12.73
CA GLN A 276 8.23 4.19 -11.55
C GLN A 276 8.74 5.11 -10.43
N LEU A 277 9.65 6.03 -10.79
CA LEU A 277 10.21 6.98 -9.83
C LEU A 277 9.11 7.89 -9.27
N SER A 278 8.25 8.42 -10.13
CA SER A 278 7.17 9.33 -9.71
C SER A 278 6.21 8.65 -8.74
N LEU A 279 5.75 7.42 -9.03
CA LEU A 279 4.83 6.69 -8.17
C LEU A 279 5.46 6.31 -6.84
N PHE A 280 6.72 5.86 -6.83
CA PHE A 280 7.44 5.54 -5.59
C PHE A 280 7.57 6.78 -4.70
N THR A 281 8.10 7.88 -5.24
CA THR A 281 8.29 9.12 -4.48
C THR A 281 6.95 9.71 -4.02
N HIS A 282 5.93 9.69 -4.88
CA HIS A 282 4.59 10.17 -4.53
C HIS A 282 4.02 9.44 -3.32
N HIS A 283 3.97 8.10 -3.36
CA HIS A 283 3.42 7.30 -2.27
C HIS A 283 4.26 7.38 -0.99
N MET A 284 5.58 7.48 -1.11
CA MET A 284 6.47 7.75 0.04
C MET A 284 6.11 9.05 0.75
N TRP A 285 5.92 10.15 0.01
CA TRP A 285 5.56 11.44 0.60
C TRP A 285 4.17 11.43 1.21
N ILE A 286 3.16 10.90 0.51
CA ILE A 286 1.80 10.76 1.06
C ILE A 286 1.84 9.95 2.36
N GLY A 287 2.59 8.84 2.37
CA GLY A 287 2.76 8.03 3.56
C GLY A 287 3.38 8.78 4.74
N GLY A 288 4.46 9.53 4.49
CA GLY A 288 5.09 10.39 5.49
C GLY A 288 4.15 11.44 6.08
N PHE A 289 3.38 12.14 5.23
CA PHE A 289 2.39 13.13 5.69
C PHE A 289 1.29 12.50 6.55
N CYS A 290 0.76 11.35 6.15
CA CYS A 290 -0.24 10.62 6.93
C CYS A 290 0.30 10.20 8.30
N ILE A 291 1.52 9.66 8.39
CA ILE A 291 2.14 9.24 9.66
C ILE A 291 2.37 10.44 10.60
N VAL A 292 2.81 11.59 10.07
CA VAL A 292 2.93 12.82 10.89
C VAL A 292 1.56 13.29 11.37
N GLY A 293 0.54 13.25 10.50
CA GLY A 293 -0.85 13.54 10.86
C GLY A 293 -1.38 12.62 11.96
N ALA A 294 -0.98 11.35 11.97
CA ALA A 294 -1.33 10.41 13.04
C ALA A 294 -0.78 10.85 14.40
N GLY A 295 0.50 11.25 14.47
CA GLY A 295 1.10 11.78 15.69
C GLY A 295 0.41 13.07 16.18
N ALA A 296 -0.01 13.93 15.26
CA ALA A 296 -0.78 15.13 15.58
C ALA A 296 -2.16 14.77 16.18
N HIS A 297 -2.93 13.89 15.53
CA HIS A 297 -4.26 13.50 16.02
C HIS A 297 -4.21 12.69 17.32
N ALA A 298 -3.17 11.87 17.53
CA ALA A 298 -2.93 11.22 18.81
C ALA A 298 -2.72 12.25 19.93
N SER A 299 -1.95 13.31 19.66
CA SER A 299 -1.73 14.41 20.61
C SER A 299 -3.01 15.22 20.87
N ILE A 300 -3.82 15.47 19.84
CA ILE A 300 -5.13 16.13 19.98
C ILE A 300 -6.07 15.29 20.85
N PHE A 301 -6.13 13.98 20.61
CA PHE A 301 -6.87 13.03 21.46
C PHE A 301 -6.43 13.15 22.93
N MET A 302 -5.13 13.14 23.19
CA MET A 302 -4.59 13.25 24.56
C MET A 302 -5.00 14.54 25.27
N VAL A 303 -5.07 15.66 24.54
CA VAL A 303 -5.45 16.95 25.12
C VAL A 303 -6.95 17.01 25.37
N ARG A 304 -7.78 16.63 24.39
CA ARG A 304 -9.23 16.90 24.41
C ARG A 304 -10.06 15.77 24.97
N ASP A 305 -9.77 14.53 24.60
CA ASP A 305 -10.71 13.42 24.76
C ASP A 305 -10.23 12.37 25.78
N TYR A 306 -8.93 12.35 26.08
CA TYR A 306 -8.38 11.41 27.07
C TYR A 306 -8.88 11.72 28.49
N ASN A 307 -9.46 10.69 29.13
CA ASN A 307 -9.93 10.73 30.51
C ASN A 307 -9.13 9.73 31.37
N PRO A 308 -8.33 10.20 32.35
CA PRO A 308 -7.56 9.33 33.24
C PRO A 308 -8.42 8.35 34.04
N ALA A 309 -9.60 8.76 34.51
CA ALA A 309 -10.47 7.93 35.34
C ALA A 309 -10.98 6.69 34.59
N LYS A 310 -11.20 6.80 33.27
CA LYS A 310 -11.62 5.68 32.42
C LYS A 310 -10.47 4.77 31.98
N ASN A 311 -9.23 5.20 32.17
CA ASN A 311 -8.02 4.51 31.70
C ASN A 311 -7.13 4.03 32.85
N TYR A 312 -7.64 4.01 34.08
CA TYR A 312 -6.82 3.69 35.25
C TYR A 312 -6.16 2.30 35.14
N ASN A 313 -4.83 2.28 35.23
CA ASN A 313 -3.99 1.08 35.19
C ASN A 313 -4.17 0.15 33.97
N ASN A 314 -4.75 0.65 32.88
CA ASN A 314 -4.74 -0.05 31.59
C ASN A 314 -3.41 0.19 30.83
N VAL A 315 -3.27 -0.39 29.64
CA VAL A 315 -2.06 -0.24 28.81
C VAL A 315 -1.70 1.22 28.51
N LEU A 316 -2.68 2.08 28.25
CA LEU A 316 -2.45 3.50 27.89
C LEU A 316 -1.94 4.30 29.09
N ASP A 317 -2.59 4.17 30.26
CA ASP A 317 -2.12 4.80 31.49
C ASP A 317 -0.71 4.31 31.88
N ARG A 318 -0.46 3.00 31.74
CA ARG A 318 0.86 2.44 32.01
C ARG A 318 1.94 3.08 31.15
N ILE A 319 1.71 3.20 29.83
CA ILE A 319 2.63 3.89 28.90
C ILE A 319 2.93 5.31 29.36
N ILE A 320 1.91 6.07 29.77
CA ILE A 320 2.08 7.44 30.25
C ILE A 320 2.93 7.49 31.52
N ARG A 321 2.78 6.53 32.44
CA ARG A 321 3.53 6.50 33.72
C ARG A 321 5.03 6.26 33.57
N HIS A 322 5.49 5.62 32.50
CA HIS A 322 6.91 5.41 32.24
C HIS A 322 7.39 6.13 30.97
N ARG A 323 6.68 7.18 30.55
CA ARG A 323 7.01 7.99 29.36
C ARG A 323 8.43 8.56 29.36
N ASP A 324 8.97 8.90 30.52
CA ASP A 324 10.34 9.43 30.63
C ASP A 324 11.36 8.36 30.21
N ALA A 325 11.15 7.10 30.60
CA ALA A 325 12.01 5.99 30.20
C ALA A 325 11.90 5.71 28.70
N ILE A 326 10.69 5.71 28.13
CA ILE A 326 10.50 5.52 26.68
C ILE A 326 11.28 6.59 25.89
N ILE A 327 11.10 7.85 26.26
CA ILE A 327 11.75 8.96 25.55
C ILE A 327 13.27 8.98 25.77
N SER A 328 13.77 8.66 26.96
CA SER A 328 15.22 8.64 27.21
C SER A 328 15.92 7.53 26.42
N HIS A 329 15.34 6.33 26.36
CA HIS A 329 15.91 5.23 25.58
C HIS A 329 15.85 5.54 24.08
N LEU A 330 14.72 6.06 23.59
CA LEU A 330 14.60 6.43 22.18
C LEU A 330 15.55 7.58 21.81
N ASN A 331 15.78 8.54 22.70
CA ASN A 331 16.80 9.58 22.53
C ASN A 331 18.21 8.98 22.41
N TRP A 332 18.57 8.05 23.30
CA TRP A 332 19.85 7.33 23.23
C TRP A 332 20.00 6.57 21.90
N VAL A 333 18.96 5.84 21.46
CA VAL A 333 18.97 5.14 20.16
C VAL A 333 19.19 6.12 19.01
N CYS A 334 18.53 7.28 19.02
CA CYS A 334 18.73 8.30 17.98
C CYS A 334 20.17 8.81 17.94
N ILE A 335 20.78 9.08 19.10
CA ILE A 335 22.18 9.52 19.20
C ILE A 335 23.11 8.41 18.68
N PHE A 336 22.90 7.17 19.14
CA PHE A 336 23.65 6.00 18.69
C PHE A 336 23.59 5.85 17.17
N LEU A 337 22.38 5.83 16.60
CA LEU A 337 22.18 5.71 15.16
C LEU A 337 22.83 6.87 14.40
N GLY A 338 22.72 8.12 14.89
CA GLY A 338 23.36 9.27 14.25
C GLY A 338 24.88 9.13 14.15
N PHE A 339 25.55 8.75 15.24
CA PHE A 339 27.00 8.52 15.23
C PHE A 339 27.41 7.32 14.37
N HIS A 340 26.65 6.21 14.41
CA HIS A 340 27.03 4.96 13.73
C HIS A 340 26.40 4.79 12.34
N SER A 341 25.77 5.83 11.79
CA SER A 341 25.32 5.89 10.40
C SER A 341 25.94 7.09 9.70
N PHE A 342 25.49 8.31 10.01
CA PHE A 342 25.99 9.53 9.39
C PHE A 342 27.46 9.78 9.70
N GLY A 343 27.93 9.44 10.91
CA GLY A 343 29.35 9.51 11.25
C GLY A 343 30.26 8.66 10.34
N LEU A 344 29.74 7.55 9.77
CA LEU A 344 30.49 6.72 8.81
C LEU A 344 30.73 7.45 7.49
N TYR A 345 29.78 8.29 7.05
CA TYR A 345 29.94 9.11 5.85
C TYR A 345 31.03 10.18 6.08
N ILE A 346 31.02 10.85 7.23
CA ILE A 346 32.06 11.83 7.59
C ILE A 346 33.44 11.15 7.69
N HIS A 347 33.51 9.96 8.28
CA HIS A 347 34.73 9.14 8.33
C HIS A 347 35.24 8.85 6.91
N ASN A 348 34.35 8.39 6.02
CA ASN A 348 34.70 8.08 4.64
C ASN A 348 35.19 9.31 3.87
N ASP A 349 34.52 10.45 4.00
CA ASP A 349 34.96 11.71 3.38
C ASP A 349 36.34 12.13 3.88
N THR A 350 36.58 12.02 5.19
CA THR A 350 37.87 12.36 5.80
C THR A 350 38.98 11.43 5.33
N MET A 351 38.76 10.11 5.37
CA MET A 351 39.76 9.13 4.92
C MET A 351 40.06 9.29 3.43
N ARG A 352 39.03 9.54 2.61
CA ARG A 352 39.20 9.80 1.18
C ARG A 352 40.00 11.07 0.92
N ALA A 353 39.70 12.16 1.62
CA ALA A 353 40.42 13.42 1.51
C ALA A 353 41.89 13.30 1.95
N LEU A 354 42.17 12.46 2.96
CA LEU A 354 43.53 12.16 3.42
C LEU A 354 44.30 11.18 2.52
N GLY A 355 43.71 10.72 1.40
CA GLY A 355 44.33 9.76 0.49
C GLY A 355 44.42 8.34 1.07
N ARG A 356 43.60 8.01 2.08
CA ARG A 356 43.58 6.72 2.79
C ARG A 356 42.36 5.89 2.40
N SER A 357 42.19 5.60 1.12
CA SER A 357 41.02 4.86 0.62
C SER A 357 40.89 3.44 1.18
N GLN A 358 42.00 2.82 1.59
CA GLN A 358 42.02 1.52 2.25
C GLN A 358 41.39 1.51 3.65
N ASP A 359 41.24 2.69 4.28
CA ASP A 359 40.65 2.84 5.61
C ASP A 359 39.17 3.28 5.55
N MET A 360 38.58 3.30 4.36
CA MET A 360 37.17 3.62 4.15
C MET A 360 36.27 2.42 4.39
N PHE A 361 35.04 2.68 4.85
CA PHE A 361 33.95 1.72 4.80
C PHE A 361 33.42 1.62 3.37
N SER A 362 33.76 0.54 2.66
CA SER A 362 33.36 0.28 1.28
C SER A 362 33.54 -1.19 0.93
N ASP A 363 32.97 -1.64 -0.19
CA ASP A 363 33.09 -3.03 -0.63
C ASP A 363 34.54 -3.44 -0.99
N THR A 364 35.42 -2.49 -1.30
CA THR A 364 36.81 -2.75 -1.67
C THR A 364 37.81 -2.55 -0.53
N ALA A 365 37.34 -2.18 0.66
CA ALA A 365 38.19 -1.92 1.83
C ALA A 365 37.56 -2.54 3.09
N ILE A 366 37.18 -1.72 4.08
CA ILE A 366 36.51 -2.22 5.28
C ILE A 366 35.02 -2.45 4.95
N GLN A 367 34.62 -3.70 4.83
CA GLN A 367 33.26 -4.04 4.42
C GLN A 367 32.28 -4.04 5.59
N LEU A 368 31.09 -3.47 5.38
CA LEU A 368 29.95 -3.59 6.30
C LEU A 368 28.77 -4.19 5.53
N GLN A 369 28.79 -5.51 5.35
CA GLN A 369 27.78 -6.19 4.52
C GLN A 369 26.45 -6.35 5.26
N PRO A 370 25.30 -6.10 4.59
CA PRO A 370 23.97 -6.32 5.14
C PRO A 370 23.58 -7.82 5.07
N VAL A 371 24.33 -8.66 5.78
CA VAL A 371 24.24 -10.14 5.69
C VAL A 371 22.83 -10.69 5.95
N PHE A 372 22.06 -10.05 6.83
CA PHE A 372 20.68 -10.46 7.10
C PHE A 372 19.75 -10.21 5.90
N ALA A 373 19.91 -9.09 5.20
CA ALA A 373 19.11 -8.78 4.02
C ALA A 373 19.48 -9.70 2.85
N GLN A 374 20.77 -9.94 2.65
CA GLN A 374 21.26 -10.92 1.66
C GLN A 374 20.75 -12.33 1.95
N TRP A 375 20.70 -12.74 3.23
CA TRP A 375 20.13 -14.01 3.64
C TRP A 375 18.63 -14.11 3.31
N VAL A 376 17.85 -13.06 3.57
CA VAL A 376 16.42 -13.01 3.19
C VAL A 376 16.24 -13.04 1.68
N GLN A 377 17.07 -12.32 0.91
CA GLN A 377 17.07 -12.40 -0.56
C GLN A 377 17.27 -13.84 -1.03
N ASN A 378 18.26 -14.55 -0.49
CA ASN A 378 18.52 -15.94 -0.83
C ASN A 378 17.32 -16.86 -0.51
N ILE A 379 16.66 -16.68 0.63
CA ILE A 379 15.45 -17.44 0.97
C ILE A 379 14.36 -17.23 -0.08
N HIS A 380 14.10 -15.98 -0.47
CA HIS A 380 13.05 -15.65 -1.44
C HIS A 380 13.39 -16.08 -2.87
N THR A 381 14.65 -16.04 -3.26
CA THR A 381 15.10 -16.54 -4.57
C THR A 381 14.98 -18.06 -4.66
N LEU A 382 15.26 -18.78 -3.57
CA LEU A 382 15.18 -20.24 -3.51
C LEU A 382 13.78 -20.77 -3.12
N ALA A 383 12.80 -19.90 -2.93
CA ALA A 383 11.45 -20.32 -2.54
C ALA A 383 10.71 -21.16 -3.60
N PRO A 384 10.73 -20.81 -4.90
CA PRO A 384 10.04 -21.57 -5.94
C PRO A 384 10.54 -23.02 -6.01
N GLY A 385 9.63 -23.99 -6.01
CA GLY A 385 9.96 -25.42 -6.01
C GLY A 385 10.46 -25.98 -4.67
N ASN A 386 10.62 -25.15 -3.63
CA ASN A 386 11.05 -25.56 -2.30
C ASN A 386 10.04 -25.14 -1.22
N THR A 387 10.21 -23.98 -0.60
CA THR A 387 9.24 -23.46 0.41
C THR A 387 7.95 -22.94 -0.22
N SER A 388 7.95 -22.75 -1.55
CA SER A 388 6.76 -22.52 -2.38
C SER A 388 6.73 -23.50 -3.56
N PRO A 389 6.34 -24.77 -3.34
CA PRO A 389 6.48 -25.85 -4.33
C PRO A 389 5.75 -25.59 -5.66
N ASN A 390 4.61 -24.88 -5.61
CA ASN A 390 3.74 -24.66 -6.77
C ASN A 390 4.06 -23.35 -7.52
N SER A 391 4.94 -22.49 -7.00
CA SER A 391 5.38 -21.28 -7.71
C SER A 391 6.42 -21.66 -8.77
N LEU A 392 6.31 -21.05 -9.95
CA LEU A 392 7.26 -21.27 -11.04
C LEU A 392 8.46 -20.31 -10.99
N ALA A 393 8.25 -19.09 -10.46
CA ALA A 393 9.28 -18.07 -10.33
C ALA A 393 9.18 -17.34 -8.99
N THR A 394 10.21 -16.56 -8.66
CA THR A 394 10.25 -15.76 -7.43
C THR A 394 9.15 -14.69 -7.42
N ALA A 395 8.75 -14.24 -6.23
CA ALA A 395 7.79 -13.15 -6.09
C ALA A 395 8.29 -11.85 -6.74
N SER A 396 9.60 -11.62 -6.75
CA SER A 396 10.23 -10.48 -7.42
C SER A 396 11.65 -10.80 -7.85
N TYR A 397 11.99 -10.45 -9.10
CA TYR A 397 13.35 -10.54 -9.62
C TYR A 397 14.33 -9.60 -8.91
N ALA A 398 13.87 -8.68 -8.05
CA ALA A 398 14.73 -7.86 -7.20
C ALA A 398 15.48 -8.69 -6.14
N PHE A 399 14.90 -9.83 -5.70
CA PHE A 399 15.56 -10.71 -4.74
C PHE A 399 16.70 -11.51 -5.37
N GLY A 400 16.58 -11.88 -6.64
CA GLY A 400 17.54 -12.69 -7.39
C GLY A 400 16.93 -13.28 -8.66
N GLY A 401 17.72 -14.04 -9.41
CA GLY A 401 17.31 -14.64 -10.69
C GLY A 401 17.82 -13.87 -11.91
N ASP A 402 17.15 -14.06 -13.04
CA ASP A 402 17.58 -13.49 -14.32
C ASP A 402 17.15 -12.02 -14.50
N VAL A 403 17.84 -11.32 -15.39
CA VAL A 403 17.44 -9.98 -15.85
C VAL A 403 16.24 -10.11 -16.79
N VAL A 404 15.16 -9.40 -16.47
CA VAL A 404 13.99 -9.29 -17.35
C VAL A 404 14.09 -7.98 -18.12
N ALA A 405 14.13 -8.07 -19.45
CA ALA A 405 14.18 -6.93 -20.36
C ALA A 405 12.93 -6.88 -21.25
N VAL A 406 12.47 -5.67 -21.57
CA VAL A 406 11.37 -5.43 -22.52
C VAL A 406 11.85 -4.38 -23.53
N GLY A 407 11.99 -4.80 -24.78
CA GLY A 407 12.73 -4.04 -25.78
C GLY A 407 14.19 -3.84 -25.34
N ASN A 408 14.70 -2.62 -25.48
CA ASN A 408 16.09 -2.29 -25.14
C ASN A 408 16.28 -1.79 -23.69
N LYS A 409 15.32 -2.06 -22.80
CA LYS A 409 15.32 -1.57 -21.41
C LYS A 409 15.15 -2.72 -20.43
N ILE A 410 15.86 -2.63 -19.31
CA ILE A 410 15.69 -3.54 -18.18
C ILE A 410 14.38 -3.21 -17.48
N ALA A 411 13.48 -4.19 -17.37
CA ALA A 411 12.27 -4.10 -16.60
C ALA A 411 12.54 -4.39 -15.11
N MET A 412 13.31 -5.44 -14.82
CA MET A 412 13.78 -5.76 -13.47
C MET A 412 15.07 -6.58 -13.54
N MET A 413 15.92 -6.41 -12.53
CA MET A 413 17.13 -7.20 -12.31
C MET A 413 17.34 -7.41 -10.81
N PRO A 414 18.13 -8.42 -10.41
CA PRO A 414 18.57 -8.56 -9.03
C PRO A 414 19.19 -7.28 -8.49
N ILE A 415 18.73 -6.84 -7.31
CA ILE A 415 19.27 -5.66 -6.63
C ILE A 415 20.29 -6.15 -5.60
N SER A 416 21.57 -6.06 -5.95
CA SER A 416 22.67 -6.39 -5.04
C SER A 416 22.71 -5.42 -3.86
N LEU A 417 22.90 -5.94 -2.65
CA LEU A 417 23.03 -5.14 -1.43
C LEU A 417 24.47 -5.22 -0.92
N GLY A 418 25.19 -4.09 -0.92
CA GLY A 418 26.57 -3.97 -0.45
C GLY A 418 26.72 -3.05 0.76
N THR A 419 27.96 -2.60 1.00
CA THR A 419 28.29 -1.69 2.10
C THR A 419 27.56 -0.35 1.99
N ALA A 420 27.40 0.18 0.77
CA ALA A 420 26.66 1.42 0.54
C ALA A 420 25.18 1.28 0.95
N ASP A 421 24.56 0.14 0.65
CA ASP A 421 23.19 -0.17 1.04
C ASP A 421 23.07 -0.30 2.55
N PHE A 422 24.01 -0.96 3.21
CA PHE A 422 24.05 -1.03 4.67
C PHE A 422 24.06 0.37 5.30
N MET A 423 24.91 1.26 4.80
CA MET A 423 25.03 2.63 5.31
C MET A 423 23.73 3.43 5.12
N VAL A 424 23.13 3.40 3.93
CA VAL A 424 21.91 4.19 3.66
C VAL A 424 20.70 3.65 4.43
N HIS A 425 20.59 2.33 4.63
CA HIS A 425 19.51 1.76 5.44
C HIS A 425 19.61 2.17 6.92
N HIS A 426 20.83 2.33 7.46
CA HIS A 426 21.00 2.86 8.82
C HIS A 426 20.71 4.36 8.91
N ILE A 427 20.89 5.13 7.81
CA ILE A 427 20.39 6.51 7.72
C ILE A 427 18.86 6.52 7.73
N HIS A 428 18.20 5.64 6.97
CA HIS A 428 16.73 5.52 7.02
C HIS A 428 16.25 5.18 8.43
N ALA A 429 16.90 4.22 9.10
CA ALA A 429 16.57 3.88 10.48
C ALA A 429 16.75 5.10 11.40
N PHE A 430 17.87 5.82 11.30
CA PHE A 430 18.12 7.03 12.08
C PHE A 430 17.01 8.08 11.91
N THR A 431 16.69 8.46 10.66
CA THR A 431 15.72 9.52 10.38
C THR A 431 14.29 9.13 10.79
N ILE A 432 13.91 7.86 10.62
CA ILE A 432 12.62 7.34 11.11
C ILE A 432 12.58 7.39 12.64
N HIS A 433 13.61 6.92 13.35
CA HIS A 433 13.63 6.92 14.81
C HIS A 433 13.58 8.34 15.40
N VAL A 434 14.27 9.30 14.79
CA VAL A 434 14.19 10.71 15.20
C VAL A 434 12.78 11.27 14.96
N THR A 435 12.15 10.93 13.84
CA THR A 435 10.76 11.33 13.56
C THR A 435 9.80 10.76 14.62
N VAL A 436 9.93 9.46 14.92
CA VAL A 436 9.14 8.80 15.98
C VAL A 436 9.40 9.45 17.34
N LEU A 437 10.65 9.77 17.68
CA LEU A 437 11.00 10.47 18.93
C LEU A 437 10.22 11.77 19.07
N ILE A 438 10.22 12.59 18.03
CA ILE A 438 9.53 13.89 18.03
C ILE A 438 8.02 13.71 18.21
N LEU A 439 7.40 12.83 17.40
CA LEU A 439 5.95 12.62 17.41
C LEU A 439 5.47 11.98 18.73
N VAL A 440 6.15 10.93 19.20
CA VAL A 440 5.79 10.21 20.44
C VAL A 440 6.03 11.09 21.66
N LYS A 441 7.10 11.89 21.69
CA LYS A 441 7.30 12.89 22.75
C LYS A 441 6.17 13.93 22.76
N GLY A 442 5.75 14.40 21.59
CA GLY A 442 4.60 15.31 21.46
C GLY A 442 3.34 14.73 22.11
N PHE A 443 3.01 13.49 21.77
CA PHE A 443 1.86 12.75 22.31
C PHE A 443 1.95 12.51 23.83
N LEU A 444 3.05 11.93 24.32
CA LEU A 444 3.18 11.51 25.74
C LEU A 444 3.25 12.69 26.72
N PHE A 445 3.71 13.85 26.25
CA PHE A 445 3.87 15.06 27.06
C PHE A 445 2.86 16.16 26.69
N ALA A 446 1.81 15.83 25.92
CA ALA A 446 0.79 16.78 25.51
C ALA A 446 0.02 17.35 26.71
N ARG A 447 -0.30 16.51 27.71
CA ARG A 447 -1.12 16.89 28.86
C ARG A 447 -0.34 17.59 29.97
N ASN A 448 0.89 17.17 30.21
CA ASN A 448 1.73 17.68 31.28
C ASN A 448 3.19 17.28 31.07
N SER A 449 4.08 17.98 31.75
CA SER A 449 5.51 17.69 31.81
C SER A 449 6.06 18.08 33.18
N ARG A 450 7.33 17.74 33.45
CA ARG A 450 8.00 18.21 34.68
C ARG A 450 8.10 19.73 34.75
N LEU A 451 8.16 20.41 33.61
CA LEU A 451 8.27 21.86 33.50
C LEU A 451 6.92 22.58 33.60
N ILE A 452 5.91 22.07 32.88
CA ILE A 452 4.55 22.62 32.86
C ILE A 452 3.56 21.51 33.28
N PRO A 453 3.16 21.47 34.56
CA PRO A 453 2.29 20.42 35.09
C PRO A 453 0.85 20.46 34.58
N ASP A 454 0.36 21.62 34.17
CA ASP A 454 -1.03 21.89 33.76
C ASP A 454 -1.17 22.20 32.26
N LYS A 455 -0.22 21.73 31.44
CA LYS A 455 -0.13 22.02 30.01
C LYS A 455 -1.43 21.77 29.23
N SER A 456 -2.22 20.77 29.62
CA SER A 456 -3.53 20.48 29.00
C SER A 456 -4.48 21.68 29.00
N ASN A 457 -4.38 22.58 29.99
CA ASN A 457 -5.22 23.78 30.08
C ASN A 457 -4.89 24.82 29.00
N LEU A 458 -3.66 24.80 28.49
CA LEU A 458 -3.22 25.66 27.37
C LEU A 458 -3.76 25.17 26.02
N GLY A 459 -4.29 23.94 25.97
CA GLY A 459 -4.78 23.30 24.75
C GLY A 459 -3.66 22.69 23.89
N PHE A 460 -4.03 22.24 22.69
CA PHE A 460 -3.10 21.55 21.79
C PHE A 460 -2.17 22.51 21.04
N ARG A 461 -2.66 23.72 20.70
CA ARG A 461 -1.94 24.68 19.86
C ARG A 461 -1.82 26.02 20.57
N PHE A 462 -0.70 26.20 21.26
CA PHE A 462 -0.26 27.43 21.90
C PHE A 462 1.22 27.67 21.54
N PRO A 463 1.69 28.93 21.48
CA PRO A 463 3.05 29.26 21.09
C PRO A 463 4.11 28.82 22.10
#